data_AF-A0A2T4TV72-F1
#
_entry.id   AF-A0A2T4TV72-F1
#
_cell.length_a   1.000
_cell.length_b   1.000
_cell.length_c   1.000
_cell.angle_alpha   90.00
_cell.angle_beta   90.00
_cell.angle_gamma   90.00
#
_symmetry.space_group_name_H-M   'P 1'
#
loop_
_entity.id
_entity.type
_entity.pdbx_description
1 polymer ?
#
loop_
_entity_poly.entity_id
_entity_poly.type
_entity_poly.pdbx_seq_one_letter_code
_entity_poly.pdbx_strand_id
1 'polypeptide(L)'
;MCGIVGDVGTQRAVNILLEGLTRVEYCGYDSAGVAVRGKGQIAVVKKIGRVDTLAKLAAPRTFRATTGIGHTRWPTHGDVTDANTHPHLRSDGTFALIHNGVIENYVGMKRFLIEKGVTFQSETDTEALVNLFDRNVLFELRRYHPK
;
A
#
# COMPACT_ATOMS: atom_id res chain seq x y z
N MET A 1 8.01 11.95 -8.33
CA MET A 1 8.47 10.54 -8.14
C MET A 1 8.17 10.21 -6.70
N CYS A 2 7.28 9.28 -6.36
CA CYS A 2 6.85 8.95 -4.99
C CYS A 2 7.97 8.61 -3.98
N GLY A 3 7.66 8.64 -2.67
CA GLY A 3 8.58 8.26 -1.58
C GLY A 3 8.19 6.94 -0.90
N ILE A 4 9.18 6.12 -0.52
CA ILE A 4 9.01 4.85 0.21
C ILE A 4 9.86 4.88 1.49
N VAL A 5 9.28 4.44 2.60
CA VAL A 5 9.98 4.25 3.88
C VAL A 5 9.60 2.89 4.44
N GLY A 6 10.54 2.18 5.04
CA GLY A 6 10.30 0.93 5.77
C GLY A 6 11.07 0.93 7.08
N ASP A 7 10.49 0.32 8.11
CA ASP A 7 11.12 0.15 9.41
C ASP A 7 10.91 -1.28 9.92
N VAL A 8 11.98 -1.87 10.43
CA VAL A 8 11.98 -3.14 11.16
C VAL A 8 12.91 -2.96 12.35
N GLY A 9 12.34 -2.86 13.54
CA GLY A 9 13.13 -2.60 14.73
C GLY A 9 12.44 -2.95 16.04
N THR A 10 12.85 -2.26 17.10
CA THR A 10 12.35 -2.41 18.47
C THR A 10 11.48 -1.24 18.93
N GLN A 11 11.53 -0.12 18.19
CA GLN A 11 10.77 1.09 18.48
C GLN A 11 9.40 1.05 17.78
N ARG A 12 8.53 2.01 18.10
CA ARG A 12 7.22 2.11 17.43
C ARG A 12 7.42 2.58 15.99
N ALA A 13 7.12 1.69 15.04
CA ALA A 13 7.36 1.93 13.62
C ALA A 13 6.62 3.17 13.12
N VAL A 14 5.40 3.47 13.59
CA VAL A 14 4.62 4.62 13.12
C VAL A 14 5.38 5.94 13.23
N ASN A 15 6.10 6.17 14.33
CA ASN A 15 6.84 7.43 14.52
C ASN A 15 8.00 7.53 13.54
N ILE A 16 8.76 6.44 13.39
CA ILE A 16 9.90 6.36 12.46
C ILE A 16 9.42 6.54 11.02
N LEU A 17 8.30 5.89 10.66
CA LEU A 17 7.71 6.00 9.33
C LEU A 17 7.25 7.43 9.04
N LEU A 18 6.54 8.09 9.97
CA LEU A 18 6.09 9.47 9.77
C LEU A 18 7.27 10.43 9.60
N GLU A 19 8.31 10.31 10.44
CA GLU A 19 9.51 11.13 10.32
C GLU A 19 10.24 10.88 8.98
N GLY A 20 10.38 9.61 8.59
CA GLY A 20 10.97 9.24 7.31
C GLY A 20 10.15 9.79 6.14
N LEU A 21 8.82 9.73 6.21
CA LEU A 21 7.93 10.23 5.17
C LEU A 21 8.04 11.75 5.01
N THR A 22 8.17 12.51 6.09
CA THR A 22 8.42 13.95 6.03
C THR A 22 9.71 14.25 5.26
N ARG A 23 10.76 13.44 5.43
CA ARG A 23 12.04 13.64 4.71
C ARG A 23 11.96 13.34 3.22
N VAL A 24 11.01 12.52 2.78
CA VAL A 24 10.80 12.17 1.36
C VAL A 24 9.50 12.76 0.80
N GLU A 25 8.88 13.72 1.48
CA GLU A 25 7.61 14.30 1.02
C GLU A 25 7.77 15.12 -0.27
N TYR A 26 8.95 15.69 -0.52
CA TYR A 26 9.24 16.40 -1.76
C TYR A 26 9.12 15.51 -3.03
N CYS A 27 9.16 14.19 -2.85
CA CYS A 27 9.01 13.19 -3.89
C CYS A 27 7.53 13.08 -4.36
N GLY A 28 6.57 13.23 -3.44
CA GLY A 28 5.13 13.20 -3.72
C GLY A 28 4.34 13.68 -2.51
N TYR A 29 3.28 14.46 -2.72
CA TYR A 29 2.59 15.19 -1.65
C TYR A 29 1.06 15.21 -1.80
N ASP A 30 0.51 14.53 -2.81
CA ASP A 30 -0.93 14.47 -3.03
C ASP A 30 -1.65 13.61 -2.00
N SER A 31 -0.96 12.58 -1.48
CA SER A 31 -1.46 11.71 -0.43
C SER A 31 -0.34 10.92 0.25
N ALA A 32 -0.57 10.47 1.48
CA ALA A 32 0.39 9.66 2.24
C ALA A 32 -0.31 8.59 3.08
N GLY A 33 0.42 7.51 3.36
CA GLY A 33 -0.07 6.47 4.26
C GLY A 33 1.03 5.61 4.87
N VAL A 34 0.66 4.89 5.93
CA VAL A 34 1.48 3.91 6.62
C VAL A 34 0.69 2.62 6.87
N ALA A 35 1.38 1.50 6.82
CA ALA A 35 0.90 0.20 7.27
C ALA A 35 1.88 -0.34 8.32
N VAL A 36 1.35 -0.82 9.43
CA VAL A 36 2.16 -1.42 10.50
C VAL A 36 1.62 -2.79 10.89
N ARG A 37 2.53 -3.72 11.19
CA ARG A 37 2.20 -5.10 11.54
C ARG A 37 2.43 -5.34 13.03
N GLY A 38 1.40 -5.77 13.74
CA GLY A 38 1.47 -6.09 15.16
C GLY A 38 0.44 -7.15 15.55
N LYS A 39 0.79 -8.06 16.46
CA LYS A 39 -0.09 -9.14 16.94
C LYS A 39 -0.76 -9.96 15.81
N GLY A 40 -0.04 -10.19 14.72
CA GLY A 40 -0.54 -10.96 13.57
C GLY A 40 -1.49 -10.19 12.64
N GLN A 41 -1.77 -8.91 12.90
CA GLN A 41 -2.65 -8.09 12.07
C GLN A 41 -1.88 -6.93 11.44
N ILE A 42 -2.39 -6.44 10.31
CA ILE A 42 -1.89 -5.22 9.65
C ILE A 42 -2.91 -4.11 9.89
N ALA A 43 -2.43 -2.98 10.40
CA ALA A 43 -3.23 -1.77 10.50
C ALA A 43 -2.73 -0.74 9.49
N VAL A 44 -3.67 -0.11 8.78
CA VAL A 44 -3.39 0.90 7.76
C VAL A 44 -3.99 2.25 8.16
N VAL A 45 -3.21 3.31 7.95
CA VAL A 45 -3.67 4.70 8.02
C VAL A 45 -3.22 5.37 6.74
N LYS A 46 -4.15 5.95 6.00
CA LYS A 46 -3.85 6.66 4.77
C LYS A 46 -4.80 7.83 4.60
N LYS A 47 -4.29 8.92 4.03
CA LYS A 47 -5.07 10.14 3.82
C LYS A 47 -4.55 10.94 2.64
N ILE A 48 -5.46 11.59 1.91
CA ILE A 48 -5.13 12.66 0.97
C ILE A 48 -4.44 13.83 1.67
N GLY A 49 -3.59 14.51 0.93
CA GLY A 49 -2.76 15.61 1.38
C GLY A 49 -1.43 15.17 1.98
N ARG A 50 -0.80 16.14 2.62
CA ARG A 50 0.57 16.09 3.14
C ARG A 50 0.72 15.13 4.33
N VAL A 51 1.97 14.77 4.62
CA VAL A 51 2.36 13.87 5.72
C VAL A 51 1.87 14.40 7.07
N ASP A 52 1.81 15.71 7.27
CA ASP A 52 1.26 16.33 8.48
C ASP A 52 -0.21 15.96 8.72
N THR A 53 -1.01 15.83 7.65
CA THR A 53 -2.41 15.39 7.73
C THR A 53 -2.50 13.95 8.20
N LEU A 54 -1.64 13.09 7.64
CA LEU A 54 -1.51 11.69 8.06
C LEU A 54 -1.07 11.58 9.52
N ALA A 55 -0.08 12.38 9.94
CA ALA A 55 0.44 12.38 11.30
C ALA A 55 -0.65 12.72 12.32
N LYS A 56 -1.49 13.73 12.04
CA LYS A 56 -2.64 14.09 12.88
C LYS A 56 -3.65 12.94 12.99
N LEU A 57 -3.89 12.21 11.90
CA LEU A 57 -4.80 11.06 11.88
C LEU A 57 -4.21 9.83 12.60
N ALA A 58 -2.89 9.66 12.56
CA ALA A 58 -2.19 8.55 13.18
C ALA A 58 -1.95 8.76 14.69
N ALA A 59 -1.82 10.01 15.15
CA ALA A 59 -1.48 10.35 16.54
C ALA A 59 -2.41 9.73 17.62
N PRO A 60 -3.74 9.69 17.46
CA PRO A 60 -4.62 9.07 18.45
C PRO A 60 -4.49 7.54 18.50
N ARG A 61 -3.88 6.92 17.49
CA ARG A 61 -3.86 5.46 17.34
C ARG A 61 -2.65 4.89 18.07
N THR A 62 -2.89 4.08 19.10
CA THR A 62 -1.84 3.45 19.92
C THR A 62 -1.24 2.22 19.24
N PHE A 63 -0.63 2.41 18.07
CA PHE A 63 0.06 1.35 17.38
C PHE A 63 1.34 0.94 18.13
N ARG A 64 1.32 -0.27 18.70
CA ARG A 64 2.50 -0.87 19.37
C ARG A 64 3.34 -1.73 18.44
N ALA A 65 3.12 -1.63 17.13
CA ALA A 65 3.85 -2.36 16.11
C ALA A 65 5.26 -1.78 15.92
N THR A 66 6.24 -2.67 15.72
CA THR A 66 7.67 -2.33 15.53
C THR A 66 8.16 -2.63 14.12
N THR A 67 7.23 -2.92 13.22
CA THR A 67 7.52 -3.18 11.81
C THR A 67 6.43 -2.53 10.97
N GLY A 68 6.83 -1.86 9.90
CA GLY A 68 5.89 -1.25 8.99
C GLY A 68 6.53 -0.60 7.78
N ILE A 69 5.68 -0.06 6.93
CA ILE A 69 6.02 0.59 5.67
C ILE A 69 5.19 1.87 5.53
N GLY A 70 5.75 2.86 4.84
CA GLY A 70 5.14 4.15 4.59
C GLY A 70 5.35 4.58 3.14
N HIS A 71 4.41 5.35 2.62
CA HIS A 71 4.46 5.86 1.25
C HIS A 71 3.94 7.29 1.14
N THR A 72 4.59 8.07 0.30
CA THR A 72 4.06 9.34 -0.22
C THR A 72 3.81 9.21 -1.72
N ARG A 73 2.61 9.60 -2.17
CA ARG A 73 2.14 9.31 -3.52
C ARG A 73 2.06 10.58 -4.36
N TRP A 74 2.60 10.46 -5.57
CA TRP A 74 2.31 11.28 -6.74
C TRP A 74 1.52 10.40 -7.73
N PRO A 75 0.27 10.73 -8.07
CA PRO A 75 -0.60 9.85 -8.84
C PRO A 75 -0.13 9.69 -10.30
N THR A 76 -0.13 8.45 -10.79
CA THR A 76 0.01 8.10 -12.22
C THR A 76 -1.27 7.45 -12.75
N HIS A 77 -1.84 6.52 -11.98
CA HIS A 77 -3.14 5.88 -12.23
C HIS A 77 -4.15 6.20 -11.12
N GLY A 78 -5.36 6.58 -11.51
CA GLY A 78 -6.47 6.88 -10.60
C GLY A 78 -6.33 8.22 -9.88
N ASP A 79 -7.47 8.79 -9.50
CA ASP A 79 -7.55 10.10 -8.86
C ASP A 79 -6.85 10.15 -7.49
N VAL A 80 -6.72 11.36 -6.94
CA VAL A 80 -6.24 11.60 -5.57
C VAL A 80 -7.38 11.32 -4.59
N THR A 81 -7.46 10.08 -4.11
CA THR A 81 -8.47 9.62 -3.15
C THR A 81 -7.82 8.78 -2.05
N ASP A 82 -8.44 8.73 -0.86
CA ASP A 82 -7.96 7.87 0.23
C ASP A 82 -7.88 6.39 -0.20
N ALA A 83 -8.78 5.96 -1.09
CA ALA A 83 -8.80 4.61 -1.64
C ALA A 83 -7.56 4.31 -2.50
N ASN A 84 -7.17 5.24 -3.38
CA ASN A 84 -6.00 5.14 -4.25
C ASN A 84 -4.67 5.42 -3.52
N THR A 85 -4.71 5.96 -2.31
CA THR A 85 -3.51 6.19 -1.50
C THR A 85 -2.90 4.86 -1.04
N HIS A 86 -1.58 4.76 -1.15
CA HIS A 86 -0.82 3.64 -0.61
C HIS A 86 -0.72 3.73 0.93
N PRO A 87 -0.52 2.62 1.67
CA PRO A 87 -0.37 1.24 1.18
C PRO A 87 -1.68 0.58 0.72
N HIS A 88 -1.56 -0.38 -0.20
CA HIS A 88 -2.66 -1.27 -0.57
C HIS A 88 -2.58 -2.56 0.24
N LEU A 89 -3.75 -3.03 0.69
CA LEU A 89 -3.91 -4.33 1.31
C LEU A 89 -4.39 -5.34 0.27
N ARG A 90 -3.94 -6.58 0.39
CA ARG A 90 -4.63 -7.71 -0.23
C ARG A 90 -6.06 -7.77 0.30
N SER A 91 -6.98 -8.26 -0.51
CA SER A 91 -8.41 -8.38 -0.18
C SER A 91 -8.70 -9.09 1.15
N ASP A 92 -7.84 -10.01 1.59
CA ASP A 92 -7.97 -10.70 2.89
C ASP A 92 -7.25 -10.01 4.07
N GLY A 93 -6.61 -8.86 3.83
CA GLY A 93 -5.93 -8.04 4.83
C GLY A 93 -4.60 -8.60 5.35
N THR A 94 -4.10 -9.71 4.81
CA THR A 94 -2.90 -10.39 5.34
C THR A 94 -1.58 -9.89 4.77
N PHE A 95 -1.62 -9.13 3.68
CA PHE A 95 -0.46 -8.62 2.98
C PHE A 95 -0.66 -7.14 2.61
N ALA A 96 0.39 -6.34 2.80
CA ALA A 96 0.39 -4.91 2.46
C ALA A 96 1.53 -4.62 1.51
N LEU A 97 1.28 -3.74 0.53
CA LEU A 97 2.27 -3.38 -0.49
C LEU A 97 2.24 -1.88 -0.75
N ILE A 98 3.43 -1.34 -0.97
CA ILE A 98 3.69 0.00 -1.50
C ILE A 98 4.55 -0.14 -2.75
N HIS A 99 4.39 0.77 -3.69
CA HIS A 99 5.01 0.68 -5.01
C HIS A 99 5.37 2.07 -5.52
N ASN A 100 6.56 2.16 -6.11
CA ASN A 100 7.01 3.29 -6.91
C ASN A 100 7.27 2.77 -8.33
N GLY A 101 6.52 3.28 -9.30
CA GLY A 101 6.60 2.83 -10.67
C GLY A 101 5.22 2.75 -11.30
N VAL A 102 5.15 2.07 -12.43
CA VAL A 102 3.92 1.80 -13.18
C VAL A 102 3.92 0.34 -13.60
N ILE A 103 2.84 -0.39 -13.32
CA ILE A 103 2.64 -1.76 -13.82
C ILE A 103 1.79 -1.68 -15.09
N GLU A 104 2.43 -1.73 -16.25
CA GLU A 104 1.78 -1.45 -17.54
C GLU A 104 0.65 -2.43 -17.89
N ASN A 105 0.79 -3.69 -17.48
CA ASN A 105 -0.17 -4.76 -17.77
C ASN A 105 -1.26 -4.93 -16.69
N TYR A 106 -1.44 -3.97 -15.78
CA TYR A 106 -2.36 -4.11 -14.65
C TYR A 106 -3.83 -4.28 -15.08
N VAL A 107 -4.24 -3.76 -16.24
CA VAL A 107 -5.61 -3.93 -16.76
C VAL A 107 -5.92 -5.41 -17.00
N GLY A 108 -4.97 -6.15 -17.59
CA GLY A 108 -5.09 -7.59 -17.80
C GLY A 108 -5.10 -8.35 -16.47
N MET A 109 -4.22 -7.96 -15.54
CA MET A 109 -4.19 -8.53 -14.18
C MET A 109 -5.52 -8.31 -13.45
N LYS A 110 -6.08 -7.11 -13.51
CA LYS A 110 -7.34 -6.75 -12.86
C LYS A 110 -8.51 -7.55 -13.42
N ARG A 111 -8.60 -7.70 -14.74
CA ARG A 111 -9.63 -8.55 -15.40
C ARG A 111 -9.54 -10.00 -14.93
N PHE A 112 -8.35 -10.59 -14.97
CA PHE A 112 -8.11 -11.94 -14.49
C PHE A 112 -8.51 -12.12 -13.01
N LEU A 113 -8.13 -11.18 -12.14
CA LEU A 113 -8.48 -11.23 -10.72
C LEU A 113 -9.99 -11.08 -10.46
N ILE A 114 -10.68 -10.24 -11.22
CA ILE A 114 -12.14 -10.09 -11.15
C ILE A 114 -12.84 -11.40 -11.55
N GLU A 115 -12.37 -12.08 -12.60
CA GLU A 115 -12.88 -13.41 -12.99
C GLU A 115 -12.69 -14.46 -11.88
N LYS A 116 -11.69 -14.27 -11.00
CA LYS A 116 -11.45 -15.11 -9.82
C LYS A 116 -12.22 -14.65 -8.57
N GLY A 117 -13.09 -13.66 -8.70
CA GLY A 117 -13.94 -13.16 -7.61
C GLY A 117 -13.27 -12.16 -6.68
N VAL A 118 -12.12 -11.59 -7.07
CA VAL A 118 -11.45 -10.55 -6.27
C VAL A 118 -12.19 -9.22 -6.43
N THR A 119 -12.56 -8.62 -5.30
CA THR A 119 -13.11 -7.25 -5.25
C THR A 119 -12.00 -6.22 -5.13
N PHE A 120 -12.13 -5.10 -5.86
CA PHE A 120 -11.19 -3.98 -5.83
C PHE A 120 -11.80 -2.78 -5.11
N GLN A 121 -10.98 -2.08 -4.34
CA GLN A 121 -11.36 -0.86 -3.63
C GLN A 121 -10.78 0.40 -4.26
N SER A 122 -9.85 0.25 -5.21
CA SER A 122 -9.11 1.32 -5.85
C SER A 122 -8.97 1.10 -7.37
N GLU A 123 -8.44 2.13 -8.01
CA GLU A 123 -8.20 2.16 -9.44
C GLU A 123 -6.71 1.95 -9.77
N THR A 124 -5.88 1.73 -8.75
CA THR A 124 -4.43 1.68 -8.93
C THR A 124 -3.99 0.33 -9.47
N ASP A 125 -2.93 0.40 -10.26
CA ASP A 125 -2.16 -0.75 -10.71
C ASP A 125 -1.60 -1.59 -9.55
N THR A 126 -1.27 -0.92 -8.46
CA THR A 126 -0.67 -1.49 -7.26
C THR A 126 -1.66 -2.41 -6.51
N GLU A 127 -2.97 -2.11 -6.52
CA GLU A 127 -3.96 -3.02 -5.96
C GLU A 127 -4.12 -4.32 -6.79
N ALA A 128 -3.94 -4.24 -8.11
CA ALA A 128 -3.91 -5.46 -8.93
C ALA A 128 -2.71 -6.33 -8.54
N LEU A 129 -1.55 -5.72 -8.32
CA LEU A 129 -0.35 -6.46 -7.90
C LEU A 129 -0.49 -7.07 -6.51
N VAL A 130 -1.00 -6.35 -5.51
CA VAL A 130 -1.12 -6.87 -4.14
C VAL A 130 -2.05 -8.08 -4.07
N ASN A 131 -3.14 -8.09 -4.86
CA ASN A 131 -4.05 -9.23 -4.95
C ASN A 131 -3.50 -10.37 -5.81
N LEU A 132 -2.56 -10.09 -6.72
CA LEU A 132 -1.86 -11.15 -7.45
C LEU A 132 -1.01 -12.03 -6.53
N PHE A 133 -0.49 -11.48 -5.43
CA PHE A 133 0.24 -12.20 -4.39
C PHE A 133 -0.67 -13.07 -3.50
N ASP A 134 -1.71 -13.67 -4.07
CA ASP A 134 -2.45 -14.78 -3.50
C ASP A 134 -1.86 -16.10 -4.03
N ARG A 135 -1.58 -17.04 -3.12
CA ARG A 135 -0.98 -18.32 -3.45
C ARG A 135 -1.83 -19.09 -4.47
N ASN A 136 -3.15 -19.08 -4.33
CA ASN A 136 -4.06 -19.80 -5.23
C ASN A 136 -4.06 -19.17 -6.63
N VAL A 137 -4.03 -17.84 -6.70
CA VAL A 137 -3.96 -17.07 -7.94
C VAL A 137 -2.64 -17.33 -8.68
N LEU A 138 -1.51 -17.34 -7.97
CA LEU A 138 -0.19 -17.60 -8.56
C LEU A 138 -0.06 -19.02 -9.14
N PHE A 139 -0.67 -20.01 -8.50
CA PHE A 139 -0.69 -21.38 -9.03
C PHE A 139 -1.45 -21.49 -10.35
N GLU A 140 -2.58 -20.78 -10.48
CA GLU A 140 -3.38 -20.80 -11.71
C GLU A 140 -2.74 -20.00 -12.84
N LEU A 141 -2.09 -18.87 -12.56
CA LEU A 141 -1.33 -18.11 -13.57
C LEU A 141 -0.26 -18.95 -14.27
N ARG A 142 0.45 -19.80 -13.51
CA ARG A 142 1.44 -20.74 -14.08
C ARG A 142 0.81 -21.77 -15.02
N ARG A 143 -0.49 -22.08 -14.86
CA ARG A 143 -1.22 -22.95 -15.78
C ARG A 143 -1.74 -22.20 -17.01
N TYR A 144 -2.01 -20.90 -16.89
CA TYR A 144 -2.47 -20.04 -17.99
C TYR A 144 -1.34 -19.65 -18.95
N HIS A 145 -0.11 -19.53 -18.45
CA HIS A 145 1.09 -19.34 -19.24
C HIS A 145 2.12 -20.43 -18.91
N PRO A 146 1.90 -21.68 -19.38
CA PRO A 146 2.94 -22.69 -19.30
C PRO A 146 4.14 -22.17 -20.11
N LYS A 147 5.32 -22.20 -19.51
CA LYS A 147 6.57 -21.89 -20.20
C LYS A 147 6.78 -22.80 -21.39
#